data_AF-A0A1B6MFB0-F1
#
_entry.id   AF-A0A1B6MFB0-F1
#
_cell.length_a   1.000
_cell.length_b   1.000
_cell.length_c   1.000
_cell.angle_alpha   90.00
_cell.angle_beta   90.00
_cell.angle_gamma   90.00
#
_symmetry.space_group_name_H-M   'P 1'
#
loop_
_entity.id
_entity.type
_entity.pdbx_description
1 polymer ?
#
loop_
_entity_poly.entity_id
_entity_poly.type
_entity_poly.pdbx_seq_one_letter_code
_entity_poly.pdbx_strand_id
1 'polypeptide(L)'
;QHRSLTRFKSDAVVSRQSPHLLQANAQEDCTAVTRNMARSSLLLLGLNVLALLEPSTSSNPDPKIPTTVDPTFIAFQSAVALKQVENNVQYLYNDYEAYKKDFENFKASNTVTRALGSEDSGFRKFQKFITKYSRSYSSLDEFGVRYGLFLNIADKYKNYNMGDDFVGINLLSDRTLSEKKAFFG
;
A
#
# COMPACT_ATOMS: atom_id res chain seq x y z
N GLN A 1 -63.33 22.69 -21.30
CA GLN A 1 -62.81 22.32 -22.63
C GLN A 1 -61.73 21.26 -22.44
N HIS A 2 -62.14 20.01 -22.20
CA HIS A 2 -62.09 18.88 -23.15
C HIS A 2 -60.71 18.61 -23.76
N ARG A 3 -60.02 17.58 -23.26
CA ARG A 3 -59.29 16.63 -24.11
C ARG A 3 -59.47 15.21 -23.58
N SER A 4 -59.77 14.34 -24.54
CA SER A 4 -60.39 13.03 -24.41
C SER A 4 -59.35 11.92 -24.36
N LEU A 5 -59.66 10.88 -23.59
CA LEU A 5 -59.15 9.52 -23.77
C LEU A 5 -59.59 8.98 -25.13
N THR A 6 -58.71 8.26 -25.82
CA THR A 6 -59.11 7.12 -26.66
C THR A 6 -58.05 6.04 -26.63
N ARG A 7 -58.57 4.87 -26.26
CA ARG A 7 -57.98 3.53 -26.18
C ARG A 7 -58.30 2.84 -27.50
N PHE A 8 -57.38 2.09 -28.09
CA PHE A 8 -57.75 0.98 -28.97
C PHE A 8 -56.76 -0.20 -28.82
N LYS A 9 -57.38 -1.35 -28.56
CA LYS A 9 -56.84 -2.73 -28.52
C LYS A 9 -56.96 -3.35 -29.91
N SER A 10 -56.12 -4.36 -30.18
CA SER A 10 -56.46 -5.65 -30.83
C SER A 10 -55.17 -6.48 -30.90
N ASP A 11 -54.96 -7.46 -30.01
CA ASP A 11 -55.31 -8.90 -30.13
C ASP A 11 -54.49 -9.61 -31.22
N ALA A 12 -53.44 -10.36 -30.87
CA ALA A 12 -53.42 -11.74 -30.38
C ALA A 12 -53.42 -12.79 -31.52
N VAL A 13 -52.32 -13.54 -31.66
CA VAL A 13 -52.36 -14.95 -32.10
C VAL A 13 -51.43 -15.77 -31.21
N VAL A 14 -52.07 -16.73 -30.56
CA VAL A 14 -51.56 -17.81 -29.73
C VAL A 14 -51.02 -18.92 -30.64
N SER A 15 -49.91 -19.56 -30.23
CA SER A 15 -49.77 -21.00 -30.44
C SER A 15 -49.05 -21.65 -29.26
N ARG A 16 -49.69 -22.68 -28.71
CA ARG A 16 -49.32 -23.49 -27.55
C ARG A 16 -48.61 -24.77 -28.00
N GLN A 17 -47.70 -25.29 -27.18
CA GLN A 17 -47.54 -26.69 -26.73
C GLN A 17 -46.13 -26.83 -26.10
N SER A 18 -45.95 -26.82 -24.78
CA SER A 18 -46.24 -27.83 -23.74
C SER A 18 -45.05 -28.76 -23.44
N PRO A 19 -44.93 -29.23 -22.18
CA PRO A 19 -43.67 -29.43 -21.46
C PRO A 19 -43.33 -30.91 -21.24
N HIS A 20 -42.06 -31.26 -21.00
CA HIS A 20 -41.71 -32.44 -20.19
C HIS A 20 -40.28 -32.33 -19.62
N LEU A 21 -40.22 -32.34 -18.28
CA LEU A 21 -39.28 -33.04 -17.39
C LEU A 21 -37.79 -33.12 -17.78
N LEU A 22 -36.92 -32.55 -16.93
CA LEU A 22 -36.02 -33.36 -16.07
C LEU A 22 -35.24 -32.44 -15.11
N GLN A 23 -35.49 -32.63 -13.82
CA GLN A 23 -34.51 -32.38 -12.75
C GLN A 23 -33.31 -33.31 -12.99
N ALA A 24 -32.08 -32.79 -12.91
CA ALA A 24 -30.95 -33.43 -12.24
C ALA A 24 -29.67 -32.59 -12.39
N ASN A 25 -28.94 -32.50 -11.28
CA ASN A 25 -27.49 -32.29 -11.18
C ASN A 25 -26.96 -30.86 -11.37
N ALA A 26 -27.20 -30.05 -10.33
CA ALA A 26 -26.09 -29.38 -9.68
C ALA A 26 -25.16 -30.44 -9.09
N GLN A 27 -23.92 -30.56 -9.58
CA GLN A 27 -22.72 -31.02 -8.86
C GLN A 27 -21.63 -31.37 -9.89
N GLU A 28 -20.87 -30.37 -10.36
CA GLU A 28 -19.58 -30.47 -11.06
C GLU A 28 -19.34 -29.01 -11.49
N ASP A 29 -18.37 -28.24 -11.01
CA ASP A 29 -16.97 -28.56 -10.86
C ASP A 29 -16.33 -27.43 -10.03
N CYS A 30 -16.27 -27.60 -8.70
CA CYS A 30 -15.73 -26.58 -7.77
C CYS A 30 -14.37 -27.02 -7.17
N THR A 31 -13.68 -27.93 -7.84
CA THR A 31 -12.45 -28.57 -7.34
C THR A 31 -11.18 -28.23 -8.13
N ALA A 32 -11.30 -27.53 -9.27
CA ALA A 32 -10.14 -27.15 -10.07
C ALA A 32 -9.57 -25.74 -9.77
N VAL A 33 -10.36 -24.82 -9.19
CA VAL A 33 -9.92 -23.43 -8.96
C VAL A 33 -9.20 -23.25 -7.61
N THR A 34 -9.41 -24.14 -6.64
CA THR A 34 -8.85 -24.04 -5.28
C THR A 34 -7.45 -24.63 -5.12
N ARG A 35 -6.94 -25.43 -6.07
CA ARG A 35 -5.56 -25.96 -5.99
C ARG A 35 -4.48 -24.97 -6.45
N ASN A 36 -4.82 -24.01 -7.30
CA ASN A 36 -3.82 -23.04 -7.80
C ASN A 36 -3.67 -21.82 -6.89
N MET A 37 -4.68 -21.47 -6.08
CA MET A 37 -4.53 -20.38 -5.11
C MET A 37 -3.71 -20.77 -3.87
N ALA A 38 -3.78 -22.04 -3.44
CA ALA A 38 -3.02 -22.51 -2.29
C ALA A 38 -1.50 -22.58 -2.55
N ARG A 39 -1.06 -22.79 -3.79
CA ARG A 39 0.36 -22.87 -4.15
C ARG A 39 1.04 -21.51 -4.31
N SER A 40 0.31 -20.49 -4.77
CA SER A 40 0.84 -19.12 -4.87
C SER A 40 0.92 -18.41 -3.53
N SER A 41 0.00 -18.68 -2.59
CA SER A 41 0.05 -18.08 -1.25
C SER A 41 1.16 -18.64 -0.36
N LEU A 42 1.54 -19.92 -0.52
CA LEU A 42 2.57 -20.54 0.31
C LEU A 42 3.99 -20.05 -0.05
N LEU A 43 4.23 -19.74 -1.32
CA LEU A 43 5.49 -19.13 -1.80
C LEU A 43 5.65 -17.68 -1.31
N LEU A 44 4.58 -16.88 -1.31
CA LEU A 44 4.62 -15.50 -0.77
C LEU A 44 4.83 -15.46 0.75
N LEU A 45 4.27 -16.42 1.50
CA LEU A 45 4.50 -16.54 2.94
C LEU A 45 5.95 -17.00 3.24
N GLY A 46 6.51 -17.92 2.47
CA GLY A 46 7.88 -18.40 2.63
C GLY A 46 8.95 -17.33 2.38
N LEU A 47 8.76 -16.47 1.38
CA LEU A 47 9.70 -15.38 1.06
C LEU A 47 9.71 -14.25 2.10
N ASN A 48 8.58 -13.98 2.76
CA ASN A 48 8.53 -12.99 3.83
C ASN A 48 9.28 -13.46 5.10
N VAL A 49 9.30 -14.77 5.37
CA VAL A 49 10.05 -15.35 6.50
C VAL A 49 11.54 -15.46 6.19
N LEU A 50 11.93 -15.75 4.94
CA LEU A 50 13.34 -15.87 4.58
C LEU A 50 14.08 -14.52 4.58
N ALA A 51 13.39 -13.44 4.20
CA ALA A 51 13.93 -12.07 4.32
C ALA A 51 14.14 -11.60 5.77
N LEU A 52 13.53 -12.28 6.75
CA LEU A 52 13.71 -12.00 8.18
C LEU A 52 15.08 -12.46 8.72
N LEU A 53 15.68 -13.46 8.06
CA LEU A 53 16.83 -14.21 8.56
C LEU A 53 18.11 -14.03 7.75
N GLU A 54 18.09 -13.25 6.67
CA GLU A 54 19.33 -13.00 5.94
C GLU A 54 20.27 -12.16 6.81
N PRO A 55 21.42 -12.72 7.25
CA PRO A 55 22.45 -11.88 7.84
C PRO A 55 22.88 -10.92 6.73
N SER A 56 22.64 -9.63 6.93
CA SER A 56 23.23 -8.60 6.10
C SER A 56 24.74 -8.82 6.12
N THR A 57 25.30 -9.43 5.08
CA THR A 57 26.75 -9.54 4.86
C THR A 57 27.37 -8.19 4.49
N SER A 58 26.65 -7.09 4.70
CA SER A 58 27.20 -5.75 4.60
C SER A 58 28.04 -5.49 5.83
N SER A 59 29.37 -5.52 5.65
CA SER A 59 30.38 -5.09 6.60
C SER A 59 30.32 -3.59 6.94
N ASN A 60 29.26 -2.87 6.54
CA ASN A 60 29.11 -1.47 6.87
C ASN A 60 28.58 -1.32 8.31
N PRO A 61 29.18 -0.44 9.11
CA PRO A 61 28.66 -0.12 10.43
C PRO A 61 27.22 0.40 10.31
N ASP A 62 26.40 0.14 11.33
CA ASP A 62 25.05 0.69 11.37
C ASP A 62 25.09 2.21 11.21
N PRO A 63 24.24 2.79 10.34
CA PRO A 63 24.16 4.24 10.27
C PRO A 63 23.71 4.77 11.63
N LYS A 64 24.36 5.85 12.08
CA LYS A 64 23.97 6.54 13.30
C LYS A 64 22.54 7.08 13.11
N ILE A 65 21.60 6.64 13.95
CA ILE A 65 20.26 7.21 13.99
C ILE A 65 20.31 8.52 14.79
N PRO A 66 19.91 9.67 14.20
CA PRO A 66 19.77 10.91 14.94
C PRO A 66 18.73 10.75 16.06
N THR A 67 19.10 11.19 17.27
CA THR A 67 18.21 11.14 18.45
C THR A 67 17.51 12.46 18.71
N THR A 68 17.67 13.44 17.81
CA THR A 68 17.02 14.74 17.91
C THR A 68 15.52 14.57 17.75
N VAL A 69 14.77 15.14 18.68
CA VAL A 69 13.31 15.23 18.63
C VAL A 69 12.94 16.61 18.11
N ASP A 70 12.24 16.65 16.99
CA ASP A 70 11.63 17.83 16.40
C ASP A 70 10.10 17.70 16.49
N PRO A 71 9.47 18.33 17.50
CA PRO A 71 8.02 18.30 17.66
C PRO A 71 7.25 18.84 16.45
N THR A 72 7.84 19.79 15.72
CA THR A 72 7.23 20.38 14.51
C THR A 72 7.16 19.34 13.40
N PHE A 73 8.21 18.54 13.26
CA PHE A 73 8.24 17.44 12.29
C PHE A 73 7.26 16.31 12.65
N ILE A 74 7.08 16.02 13.94
CA ILE A 74 6.07 15.06 14.41
C ILE A 74 4.65 15.56 14.10
N ALA A 75 4.38 16.84 14.35
CA ALA A 75 3.11 17.47 14.00
C ALA A 75 2.85 17.45 12.49
N PHE A 76 3.89 17.72 11.69
CA PHE A 76 3.83 17.63 10.23
C PHE A 76 3.45 16.22 9.75
N GLN A 77 4.14 15.16 10.23
CA GLN A 77 3.80 13.77 9.89
C GLN A 77 2.36 13.42 10.25
N SER A 78 1.88 13.90 11.39
CA SER A 78 0.49 13.68 11.82
C SER A 78 -0.50 14.37 10.88
N ALA A 79 -0.22 15.60 10.45
CA ALA A 79 -1.05 16.33 9.51
C ALA A 79 -1.04 15.69 8.10
N VAL A 80 0.11 15.18 7.65
CA VAL A 80 0.23 14.40 6.40
C VAL A 80 -0.63 13.13 6.49
N ALA A 81 -0.50 12.37 7.57
CA ALA A 81 -1.28 11.14 7.78
C ALA A 81 -2.79 11.42 7.79
N LEU A 82 -3.22 12.50 8.43
CA LEU A 82 -4.62 12.92 8.41
C LEU A 82 -5.09 13.21 6.97
N LYS A 83 -4.30 13.95 6.18
CA LYS A 83 -4.64 14.25 4.78
C LYS A 83 -4.70 13.00 3.90
N GLN A 84 -3.87 11.99 4.17
CA GLN A 84 -3.90 10.70 3.50
C GLN A 84 -5.16 9.88 3.83
N VAL A 85 -5.66 9.98 5.06
CA VAL A 85 -6.93 9.36 5.44
C VAL A 85 -8.10 10.11 4.80
N GLU A 86 -8.11 11.44 4.84
CA GLU A 86 -9.18 12.28 4.31
C GLU A 86 -9.38 12.15 2.78
N ASN A 87 -8.28 12.10 2.02
CA ASN A 87 -8.34 12.11 0.55
C ASN A 87 -8.25 10.71 -0.09
N ASN A 88 -8.36 9.66 0.73
CA ASN A 88 -7.85 8.32 0.41
C ASN A 88 -6.35 8.36 0.05
N VAL A 89 -5.69 7.21 -0.09
CA VAL A 89 -4.22 7.05 -0.28
C VAL A 89 -3.63 7.83 -1.49
N GLN A 90 -4.43 8.60 -2.23
CA GLN A 90 -3.98 9.49 -3.30
C GLN A 90 -3.17 10.72 -2.81
N TYR A 91 -3.14 11.02 -1.51
CA TYR A 91 -2.32 12.10 -0.94
C TYR A 91 -0.88 11.64 -0.63
N LEU A 92 -0.18 11.10 -1.63
CA LEU A 92 1.25 10.81 -1.54
C LEU A 92 2.04 11.92 -2.20
N TYR A 93 3.17 12.28 -1.59
CA TYR A 93 4.19 13.12 -2.21
C TYR A 93 4.87 12.35 -3.34
N ASN A 94 5.31 13.08 -4.36
CA ASN A 94 5.97 12.47 -5.51
C ASN A 94 7.41 12.05 -5.20
N ASP A 95 8.15 12.83 -4.42
CA ASP A 95 9.54 12.57 -4.07
C ASP A 95 9.90 13.14 -2.68
N TYR A 96 11.09 12.77 -2.17
CA TYR A 96 11.55 13.18 -0.84
C TYR A 96 11.83 14.69 -0.74
N GLU A 97 12.25 15.34 -1.83
CA GLU A 97 12.51 16.78 -1.85
C GLU A 97 11.20 17.58 -1.72
N ALA A 98 10.14 17.12 -2.39
CA ALA A 98 8.79 17.66 -2.28
C ALA A 98 8.26 17.57 -0.84
N TYR A 99 8.51 16.44 -0.16
CA TYR A 99 8.16 16.26 1.26
C TYR A 99 8.93 17.22 2.18
N LYS A 100 10.25 17.36 1.99
CA LYS A 100 11.08 18.31 2.74
C LYS A 100 10.63 19.76 2.53
N LYS A 101 10.37 20.14 1.29
CA LYS A 101 9.90 21.48 0.96
C LYS A 101 8.55 21.79 1.62
N ASP A 102 7.65 20.82 1.65
CA ASP A 102 6.37 21.01 2.32
C ASP A 102 6.50 21.07 3.84
N PHE A 103 7.44 20.34 4.44
CA PHE A 103 7.79 20.53 5.84
C PHE A 103 8.29 21.96 6.12
N GLU A 104 9.16 22.51 5.27
CA GLU A 104 9.61 23.90 5.41
C GLU A 104 8.45 24.90 5.36
N ASN A 105 7.50 24.69 4.45
CA ASN A 105 6.28 25.50 4.36
C ASN A 105 5.36 25.30 5.58
N PHE A 106 5.28 24.08 6.09
CA PHE A 106 4.47 23.74 7.25
C PHE A 106 4.95 24.49 8.49
N LYS A 107 6.26 24.66 8.70
CA LYS A 107 6.80 25.45 9.81
C LYS A 107 6.28 26.90 9.83
N ALA A 108 5.98 27.47 8.66
CA ALA A 108 5.50 28.84 8.54
C ALA A 108 3.96 28.95 8.58
N SER A 109 3.25 27.92 8.12
CA SER A 109 1.81 28.02 7.82
C SER A 109 0.92 27.03 8.58
N ASN A 110 1.51 26.01 9.20
CA ASN A 110 0.83 24.83 9.75
C ASN A 110 -0.12 24.13 8.75
N THR A 111 0.12 24.33 7.45
CA THR A 111 -0.63 23.68 6.38
C THR A 111 0.27 22.77 5.59
N VAL A 112 -0.27 21.61 5.27
CA VAL A 112 0.36 20.59 4.43
C VAL A 112 -0.15 20.78 3.01
N THR A 113 0.76 20.92 2.06
CA THR A 113 0.45 21.07 0.64
C THR A 113 1.09 19.92 -0.14
N ARG A 114 0.31 19.20 -0.96
CA ARG A 114 0.88 18.14 -1.79
C ARG A 114 1.75 18.80 -2.86
N ALA A 115 3.07 18.82 -2.62
CA ALA A 115 4.01 19.36 -3.57
C ALA A 115 4.08 18.47 -4.83
N LEU A 116 3.98 19.11 -5.99
CA LEU A 116 4.08 18.48 -7.30
C LEU A 116 5.57 18.31 -7.66
N GLY A 117 5.92 17.15 -8.21
CA GLY A 117 7.28 16.78 -8.59
C GLY A 117 7.28 15.57 -9.54
N SER A 118 8.46 15.10 -9.93
CA SER A 118 8.59 13.84 -10.67
C SER A 118 8.37 12.67 -9.72
N GLU A 119 7.60 11.66 -10.14
CA GLU A 119 7.28 10.53 -9.29
C GLU A 119 8.51 9.64 -9.01
N ASP A 120 8.96 9.62 -7.75
CA ASP A 120 9.92 8.66 -7.21
C ASP A 120 9.15 7.46 -6.62
N SER A 121 9.19 6.35 -7.36
CA SER A 121 8.56 5.09 -6.95
C SER A 121 9.07 4.56 -5.60
N GLY A 122 10.35 4.79 -5.28
CA GLY A 122 10.95 4.37 -4.01
C GLY A 122 10.35 5.16 -2.85
N PHE A 123 10.20 6.47 -3.02
CA PHE A 123 9.61 7.33 -1.98
C PHE A 123 8.12 7.05 -1.79
N ARG A 124 7.38 6.77 -2.86
CA ARG A 124 5.98 6.36 -2.75
C ARG A 124 5.79 5.05 -2.01
N LYS A 125 6.65 4.06 -2.29
CA LYS A 125 6.66 2.80 -1.52
C LYS A 125 6.99 3.04 -0.06
N PHE A 126 7.93 3.94 0.24
CA PHE A 126 8.26 4.29 1.62
C PHE A 126 7.09 4.95 2.35
N GLN A 127 6.37 5.88 1.72
CA GLN A 127 5.17 6.47 2.33
C GLN A 127 4.08 5.42 2.61
N LYS A 128 3.84 4.50 1.66
CA LYS A 128 2.92 3.37 1.87
C LYS A 128 3.40 2.44 2.98
N PHE A 129 4.70 2.19 3.10
CA PHE A 129 5.32 1.44 4.20
C PHE A 129 5.07 2.11 5.55
N ILE A 130 5.25 3.43 5.64
CA ILE A 130 4.98 4.23 6.84
C ILE A 130 3.53 4.05 7.27
N THR A 131 2.57 4.18 6.34
CA THR A 131 1.14 3.98 6.63
C THR A 131 0.87 2.54 7.08
N LYS A 132 1.38 1.55 6.35
CA LYS A 132 1.14 0.11 6.60
C LYS A 132 1.62 -0.34 7.99
N TYR A 133 2.78 0.15 8.43
CA TYR A 133 3.38 -0.23 9.72
C TYR A 133 3.30 0.87 10.77
N SER A 134 2.43 1.87 10.56
CA SER A 134 2.18 2.99 11.47
C SER A 134 3.46 3.64 11.99
N ARG A 135 4.40 3.92 11.09
CA ARG A 135 5.68 4.53 11.44
C ARG A 135 5.51 6.02 11.71
N SER A 136 6.30 6.51 12.67
CA SER A 136 6.52 7.92 12.92
C SER A 136 7.97 8.09 13.32
N TYR A 137 8.61 9.15 12.85
CA TYR A 137 10.01 9.45 13.12
C TYR A 137 10.15 10.76 13.89
N SER A 138 11.23 10.90 14.66
CA SER A 138 11.37 11.97 15.63
C SER A 138 11.83 13.28 15.02
N SER A 139 12.48 13.24 13.85
CA SER A 139 12.98 14.41 13.13
C SER A 139 13.12 14.12 11.63
N LEU A 140 13.28 15.17 10.83
CA LEU A 140 13.54 15.03 9.40
C LEU A 140 14.85 14.28 9.12
N ASP A 141 15.86 14.47 9.97
CA ASP A 141 17.14 13.76 9.86
C ASP A 141 16.97 12.26 10.11
N GLU A 142 16.24 11.88 11.16
CA GLU A 142 15.89 10.46 11.38
C GLU A 142 15.12 9.91 10.19
N PHE A 143 14.08 10.62 9.73
CA PHE A 143 13.28 10.22 8.59
C PHE A 143 14.14 9.92 7.35
N GLY A 144 15.12 10.78 7.06
CA GLY A 144 16.05 10.60 5.94
C GLY A 144 16.91 9.34 6.07
N VAL A 145 17.45 9.07 7.25
CA VAL A 145 18.25 7.86 7.50
C VAL A 145 17.37 6.60 7.37
N ARG A 146 16.16 6.64 7.90
CA ARG A 146 15.17 5.54 7.84
C ARG A 146 14.72 5.26 6.41
N TYR A 147 14.53 6.31 5.61
CA TYR A 147 14.26 6.18 4.18
C TYR A 147 15.42 5.49 3.45
N GLY A 148 16.66 5.89 3.74
CA GLY A 148 17.85 5.24 3.18
C GLY A 148 17.95 3.75 3.52
N LEU A 149 17.69 3.38 4.78
CA LEU A 149 17.64 1.98 5.20
C LEU A 149 16.57 1.19 4.45
N PHE A 150 15.38 1.76 4.30
CA PHE A 150 14.29 1.18 3.53
C PHE A 150 14.68 0.95 2.07
N LEU A 151 15.29 1.94 1.41
CA LEU A 151 15.72 1.83 0.01
C LEU A 151 16.72 0.71 -0.20
N ASN A 152 17.65 0.48 0.74
CA ASN A 152 18.61 -0.62 0.64
C ASN A 152 17.91 -1.99 0.58
N ILE A 153 16.83 -2.17 1.35
CA ILE A 153 16.03 -3.39 1.30
C ILE A 153 15.20 -3.42 0.02
N ALA A 154 14.54 -2.31 -0.34
CA ALA A 154 13.74 -2.23 -1.56
C ALA A 154 14.54 -2.55 -2.83
N ASP A 155 15.78 -2.04 -2.94
CA ASP A 155 16.68 -2.28 -4.06
C ASP A 155 17.11 -3.76 -4.16
N LYS A 156 17.37 -4.41 -3.02
CA LYS A 156 17.70 -5.84 -2.97
C LYS A 156 16.61 -6.72 -3.59
N TYR A 157 15.35 -6.31 -3.45
CA TYR A 157 14.18 -7.03 -3.98
C TYR A 157 13.55 -6.36 -5.21
N LYS A 158 14.22 -5.40 -5.86
CA LYS A 158 13.62 -4.61 -6.95
C LYS A 158 13.07 -5.44 -8.11
N ASN A 159 13.73 -6.55 -8.45
CA ASN A 159 13.31 -7.44 -9.53
C ASN A 159 12.02 -8.22 -9.20
N TYR A 160 11.64 -8.27 -7.93
CA TYR A 160 10.42 -8.90 -7.44
C TYR A 160 9.34 -7.87 -7.03
N ASN A 161 9.74 -6.60 -6.89
CA ASN A 161 8.89 -5.50 -6.47
C ASN A 161 8.32 -4.73 -7.68
N MET A 162 7.47 -5.39 -8.48
CA MET A 162 6.76 -4.76 -9.59
C MET A 162 5.60 -3.90 -9.08
N GLY A 163 5.46 -2.67 -9.60
CA GLY A 163 4.37 -1.78 -9.19
C GLY A 163 4.33 -1.53 -7.67
N ASP A 164 3.21 -1.85 -7.03
CA ASP A 164 2.94 -1.63 -5.61
C ASP A 164 3.33 -2.81 -4.70
N ASP A 165 4.03 -3.81 -5.23
CA ASP A 165 4.43 -4.99 -4.46
C ASP A 165 5.47 -4.65 -3.38
N PHE A 166 5.33 -5.34 -2.24
CA PHE A 166 6.14 -5.22 -1.03
C PHE A 166 6.95 -6.49 -0.74
N VAL A 167 7.41 -7.19 -1.77
CA VAL A 167 8.28 -8.37 -1.62
C VAL A 167 9.56 -7.97 -0.87
N GLY A 168 9.86 -8.72 0.20
CA GLY A 168 11.00 -8.47 1.08
C GLY A 168 10.86 -7.24 1.98
N ILE A 169 9.78 -6.47 1.87
CA ILE A 169 9.49 -5.33 2.73
C ILE A 169 8.61 -5.76 3.91
N ASN A 170 9.18 -5.68 5.12
CA ASN A 170 8.55 -6.10 6.37
C ASN A 170 8.73 -5.02 7.45
N LEU A 171 8.21 -5.28 8.65
CA LEU A 171 8.30 -4.37 9.80
C LEU A 171 9.73 -3.92 10.11
N LEU A 172 10.78 -4.61 9.68
CA LEU A 172 12.18 -4.29 9.99
C LEU A 172 12.91 -3.59 8.83
N SER A 173 12.22 -3.27 7.73
CA SER A 173 12.88 -2.72 6.53
C SER A 173 13.51 -1.35 6.72
N ASP A 174 13.07 -0.55 7.70
CA ASP A 174 13.64 0.75 8.07
C ASP A 174 14.56 0.68 9.31
N ARG A 175 14.96 -0.52 9.73
CA ARG A 175 15.77 -0.77 10.93
C ARG A 175 17.21 -1.10 10.62
N THR A 176 18.11 -0.65 11.50
CA THR A 176 19.53 -1.00 11.47
C THR A 176 19.72 -2.49 11.78
N LEU A 177 20.94 -3.01 11.56
CA LEU A 177 21.24 -4.40 11.90
C LEU A 177 21.17 -4.63 13.41
N SER A 178 21.65 -3.68 14.22
CA SER A 178 21.56 -3.78 15.69
C SER A 178 20.12 -3.74 16.18
N GLU A 179 19.26 -2.89 15.60
CA GLU A 179 17.83 -2.88 15.94
C GLU A 179 17.14 -4.19 15.55
N LYS A 180 17.51 -4.78 14.39
CA LYS A 180 17.00 -6.10 13.96
C LYS A 180 17.43 -7.20 14.92
N LYS A 181 18.71 -7.24 15.31
CA LYS A 181 19.21 -8.22 16.28
C LYS A 181 18.49 -8.08 17.62
N ALA A 182 18.38 -6.85 18.13
CA ALA A 182 17.68 -6.58 19.38
C ALA A 182 16.20 -7.01 19.36
N PHE A 183 15.56 -7.06 18.17
CA PHE A 183 14.19 -7.54 18.03
C PHE A 183 14.06 -9.06 18.20
N PHE A 184 15.08 -9.85 17.86
CA PHE A 184 15.05 -11.31 17.91
C PHE A 184 15.69 -11.94 19.15
N GLY A 185 16.41 -11.18 19.96
CA GLY A 185 17.13 -11.65 21.16
C GLY A 185 18.53 -12.12 20.86
#